data_AF-A0A534JVY1-F1
#
_entry.id   AF-A0A534JVY1-F1
#
_cell.length_a   1.000
_cell.length_b   1.000
_cell.length_c   1.000
_cell.angle_alpha   90.00
_cell.angle_beta   90.00
_cell.angle_gamma   90.00
#
_symmetry.space_group_name_H-M   'P 1'
#
loop_
_entity.id
_entity.type
_entity.pdbx_description
1 polymer ?
#
loop_
_entity_poly.entity_id
_entity_poly.type
_entity_poly.pdbx_seq_one_letter_code
_entity_poly.pdbx_strand_id
1 'polypeptide(L)'
;MARIKGLWALLAGVEDPTEREELALVATAIQVHFVNRVVHERSVVEFMSLRFRWAGSKTRRRLDALVELGVLRCTRDLADNWTKVFEVVDRPHVPAAFAVELGA
;
A
#
# COMPACT_ATOMS: atom_id res chain seq x y z
N MET A 1 18.42 4.07 15.61
CA MET A 1 16.95 4.07 15.57
C MET A 1 16.51 4.66 14.25
N ALA A 2 15.77 3.89 13.45
CA ALA A 2 15.51 4.15 12.04
C ALA A 2 14.83 5.51 11.82
N ARG A 3 15.42 6.34 10.95
CA ARG A 3 14.83 7.61 10.49
C ARG A 3 13.48 7.30 9.86
N ILE A 4 12.43 7.92 10.40
CA ILE A 4 11.11 8.06 9.77
C ILE A 4 11.35 8.71 8.40
N LYS A 5 11.40 7.89 7.35
CA LYS A 5 11.51 8.38 5.97
C LYS A 5 10.09 8.41 5.44
N GLY A 6 9.65 9.61 5.04
CA GLY A 6 8.37 9.79 4.36
C GLY A 6 8.16 8.77 3.24
N LEU A 7 6.91 8.39 2.91
CA LEU A 7 6.59 7.47 1.80
C LEU A 7 7.33 7.90 0.54
N TRP A 8 7.29 9.20 0.26
CA TRP A 8 8.00 9.83 -0.85
C TRP A 8 9.51 9.65 -0.81
N ALA A 9 10.14 9.63 0.36
CA ALA A 9 11.57 9.39 0.49
C ALA A 9 11.95 7.92 0.25
N LEU A 10 11.04 6.98 0.51
CA LEU A 10 11.23 5.56 0.18
C LEU A 10 10.99 5.32 -1.32
N LEU A 11 9.98 5.97 -1.89
CA LEU A 11 9.63 5.86 -3.31
C LEU A 11 10.57 6.66 -4.24
N ALA A 12 11.33 7.62 -3.73
CA ALA A 12 12.30 8.40 -4.52
C ALA A 12 13.38 7.53 -5.18
N GLY A 13 13.64 6.33 -4.66
CA GLY A 13 14.57 5.36 -5.25
C GLY A 13 13.99 4.53 -6.40
N VAL A 14 12.68 4.62 -6.68
CA VAL A 14 12.03 3.92 -7.81
C VAL A 14 12.24 4.74 -9.07
N GLU A 15 12.98 4.22 -10.05
CA GLU A 15 13.36 4.97 -11.25
C GLU A 15 12.19 5.25 -12.19
N ASP A 16 11.32 4.26 -12.41
CA ASP A 16 10.16 4.40 -13.30
C ASP A 16 9.07 5.29 -12.65
N PRO A 17 8.71 6.44 -13.27
CA PRO A 17 7.72 7.35 -12.70
C PRO A 17 6.33 6.72 -12.62
N THR A 18 5.95 5.88 -13.58
CA THR A 18 4.63 5.22 -13.58
C THR A 18 4.52 4.24 -12.42
N GLU A 19 5.52 3.40 -12.23
CA GLU A 19 5.61 2.49 -11.09
C GLU A 19 5.60 3.24 -9.76
N ARG A 20 6.34 4.35 -9.67
CA ARG A 20 6.37 5.18 -8.46
C ARG A 20 4.97 5.71 -8.10
N GLU A 21 4.22 6.22 -9.07
CA GLU A 21 2.85 6.70 -8.88
C GLU A 21 1.90 5.56 -8.49
N GLU A 22 2.03 4.40 -9.13
CA GLU A 22 1.23 3.21 -8.81
C GLU A 22 1.48 2.70 -7.39
N LEU A 23 2.75 2.68 -6.96
CA LEU A 23 3.13 2.31 -5.59
C LEU A 23 2.62 3.32 -4.56
N ALA A 24 2.75 4.62 -4.86
CA ALA A 24 2.21 5.69 -4.02
C ALA A 24 0.69 5.55 -3.86
N LEU A 25 -0.01 5.24 -4.95
CA LEU A 25 -1.47 5.05 -4.95
C LEU A 25 -1.89 3.89 -4.03
N VAL A 26 -1.26 2.72 -4.17
CA VAL A 26 -1.59 1.55 -3.34
C VAL A 26 -1.27 1.80 -1.87
N ALA A 27 -0.08 2.34 -1.58
CA ALA A 27 0.32 2.64 -0.20
C ALA A 27 -0.64 3.64 0.46
N THR A 28 -1.05 4.68 -0.28
CA THR A 28 -1.99 5.68 0.22
C THR A 28 -3.39 5.11 0.41
N ALA A 29 -3.88 4.30 -0.54
CA ALA A 29 -5.17 3.63 -0.42
C ALA A 29 -5.25 2.76 0.84
N ILE A 30 -4.17 2.02 1.15
CA ILE A 30 -4.07 1.23 2.39
C ILE A 30 -4.12 2.15 3.61
N GLN A 31 -3.35 3.24 3.64
CA GLN A 31 -3.29 4.15 4.79
C GLN A 31 -4.60 4.89 5.05
N VAL A 32 -5.33 5.26 4.01
CA VAL A 32 -6.53 6.09 4.09
C VAL A 32 -7.78 5.25 4.34
N HIS A 33 -7.98 4.17 3.57
CA HIS A 33 -9.25 3.44 3.58
C HIS A 33 -9.26 2.24 4.50
N PHE A 34 -8.11 1.81 5.00
CA PHE A 34 -8.01 0.66 5.89
C PHE A 34 -7.49 1.11 7.25
N VAL A 35 -8.45 1.51 8.11
CA VAL A 35 -8.20 2.06 9.45
C VAL A 35 -7.46 1.06 10.35
N ASN A 36 -7.67 -0.23 10.11
CA ASN A 36 -7.00 -1.32 10.83
C ASN A 36 -5.50 -1.39 10.49
N ARG A 37 -4.66 -1.71 11.48
CA ARG A 37 -3.21 -1.86 11.27
C ARG A 37 -2.85 -2.98 10.29
N VAL A 38 -3.73 -3.98 10.16
CA VAL A 38 -3.51 -5.18 9.37
C VAL A 38 -4.64 -5.33 8.37
N VAL A 39 -4.30 -5.50 7.08
CA VAL A 39 -5.24 -5.52 5.96
C VAL A 39 -5.04 -6.77 5.11
N HIS A 40 -6.10 -7.51 4.81
CA HIS A 40 -6.00 -8.70 3.95
C HIS A 40 -5.73 -8.31 2.49
N GLU A 41 -4.90 -9.10 1.79
CA GLU A 41 -4.61 -8.92 0.37
C GLU A 41 -5.88 -8.74 -0.45
N ARG A 42 -6.87 -9.61 -0.19
CA ARG A 42 -8.13 -9.66 -0.92
C ARG A 42 -8.86 -8.33 -0.84
N SER A 43 -8.92 -7.71 0.34
CA SER A 43 -9.61 -6.43 0.53
C SER A 43 -8.95 -5.31 -0.26
N VAL A 44 -7.62 -5.27 -0.32
CA VAL A 44 -6.89 -4.28 -1.13
C VAL A 44 -7.12 -4.53 -2.63
N VAL A 45 -7.06 -5.79 -3.07
CA VAL A 45 -7.32 -6.17 -4.47
C VAL A 45 -8.73 -5.79 -4.90
N GLU A 46 -9.74 -6.09 -4.08
CA GLU A 46 -11.13 -5.75 -4.34
C GLU A 46 -11.33 -4.23 -4.41
N PHE A 47 -10.78 -3.49 -3.43
CA PHE A 47 -10.85 -2.02 -3.43
C PHE A 47 -10.23 -1.42 -4.71
N MET A 48 -9.01 -1.84 -5.06
CA MET A 48 -8.32 -1.31 -6.23
C MET A 48 -9.02 -1.67 -7.54
N SER A 49 -9.62 -2.86 -7.62
CA SER A 49 -10.40 -3.30 -8.77
C SER A 49 -11.68 -2.47 -8.93
N LEU A 50 -12.40 -2.21 -7.84
CA LEU A 50 -13.63 -1.41 -7.87
C LEU A 50 -13.35 0.07 -8.17
N ARG A 51 -12.35 0.66 -7.51
CA ARG A 51 -12.08 2.10 -7.56
C ARG A 51 -11.25 2.55 -8.76
N PHE A 52 -10.30 1.72 -9.20
CA PHE A 52 -9.33 2.06 -10.24
C PHE A 52 -9.31 1.08 -11.42
N ARG A 53 -10.19 0.07 -11.43
CA ARG A 53 -10.29 -0.95 -12.50
C ARG A 53 -8.99 -1.75 -12.70
N TRP A 54 -8.19 -1.89 -11.66
CA TRP A 54 -6.97 -2.70 -11.75
C TRP A 54 -7.27 -4.19 -11.78
N ALA A 55 -6.50 -4.91 -12.60
CA ALA A 55 -6.44 -6.37 -12.50
C ALA A 55 -5.80 -6.76 -11.16
N GLY A 56 -6.32 -7.80 -10.51
CA GLY A 56 -5.80 -8.21 -9.20
C GLY A 56 -4.32 -8.58 -9.21
N SER A 57 -3.80 -9.10 -10.33
CA SER A 57 -2.37 -9.38 -10.51
C SER A 57 -1.51 -8.12 -10.44
N LYS A 58 -2.00 -6.98 -10.94
CA LYS A 58 -1.30 -5.69 -10.85
C LYS A 58 -1.20 -5.23 -9.40
N THR A 59 -2.31 -5.24 -8.67
CA THR A 59 -2.32 -4.85 -7.24
C THR A 59 -1.40 -5.74 -6.41
N ARG A 60 -1.41 -7.06 -6.63
CA ARG A 60 -0.52 -7.99 -5.92
C ARG A 60 0.96 -7.70 -6.18
N ARG A 61 1.35 -7.45 -7.43
CA ARG A 61 2.74 -7.08 -7.76
C ARG A 61 3.16 -5.79 -7.04
N ARG A 62 2.28 -4.80 -6.96
CA ARG A 62 2.56 -3.55 -6.23
C ARG A 62 2.62 -3.76 -4.72
N LEU A 63 1.80 -4.63 -4.15
CA LEU A 63 1.90 -5.02 -2.75
C LEU A 63 3.24 -5.69 -2.43
N ASP A 64 3.67 -6.65 -3.25
CA ASP A 64 4.95 -7.33 -3.06
C ASP A 64 6.13 -6.34 -3.19
N ALA A 65 6.11 -5.43 -4.17
CA ALA A 65 7.13 -4.38 -4.32
C ALA A 65 7.16 -3.40 -3.11
N LEU A 66 6.00 -3.02 -2.57
CA LEU A 66 5.93 -2.20 -1.36
C LEU A 66 6.49 -2.91 -0.12
N VAL A 67 6.43 -4.24 -0.08
CA VAL A 67 7.08 -5.05 0.96
C VAL A 67 8.59 -5.05 0.79
N GLU A 68 9.09 -5.24 -0.43
CA GLU A 68 10.53 -5.19 -0.75
C GLU A 68 11.14 -3.82 -0.42
N LEU A 69 10.40 -2.73 -0.66
CA LEU A 69 10.79 -1.36 -0.30
C LEU A 69 10.68 -1.07 1.21
N GLY A 70 10.15 -1.99 2.01
CA GLY A 70 9.96 -1.83 3.45
C GLY A 70 8.84 -0.86 3.85
N VAL A 71 7.96 -0.49 2.91
CA VAL A 71 6.77 0.34 3.18
C VAL A 71 5.70 -0.49 3.89
N LEU A 72 5.52 -1.72 3.44
CA LEU A 72 4.59 -2.69 4.03
C LEU A 72 5.34 -3.83 4.70
N ARG A 73 4.77 -4.36 5.77
CA ARG A 73 5.13 -5.65 6.34
C ARG A 73 4.08 -6.66 5.90
N CYS A 74 4.51 -7.71 5.23
CA CYS A 74 3.66 -8.85 4.91
C CYS A 74 3.80 -9.89 6.02
N THR A 75 2.68 -10.27 6.61
CA THR A 75 2.57 -11.44 7.47
C THR A 75 1.47 -12.34 6.94
N ARG A 76 1.24 -13.47 7.59
CA ARG A 76 0.12 -14.33 7.22
C ARG A 76 -0.78 -14.59 8.42
N ASP A 77 -2.08 -14.52 8.19
CA ASP A 77 -3.08 -14.77 9.21
C ASP A 77 -3.29 -16.28 9.39
N LEU A 78 -2.87 -16.80 10.54
CA LEU A 78 -2.99 -18.22 10.87
C LEU A 78 -4.42 -18.63 11.22
N ALA A 79 -5.27 -17.68 11.62
CA ALA A 79 -6.68 -17.95 11.92
C ALA A 79 -7.54 -18.02 10.65
N ASP A 80 -7.11 -17.35 9.57
CA ASP A 80 -7.82 -17.26 8.29
C ASP A 80 -7.09 -18.00 7.16
N ASN A 81 -6.92 -19.31 7.31
CA ASN A 81 -6.36 -20.19 6.26
C ASN A 81 -5.02 -19.70 5.66
N TRP A 82 -4.17 -19.08 6.48
CA TRP A 82 -2.83 -18.66 6.09
C TRP A 82 -2.82 -17.55 5.01
N THR A 83 -3.84 -16.69 4.98
CA THR A 83 -3.95 -15.58 4.01
C THR A 83 -2.91 -14.49 4.24
N LYS A 84 -2.43 -13.85 3.16
CA LYS A 84 -1.50 -12.72 3.25
C LYS A 84 -2.22 -11.49 3.84
N VAL A 85 -1.60 -10.89 4.84
CA VAL A 85 -2.04 -9.62 5.43
C VAL A 85 -0.89 -8.62 5.45
N PHE A 86 -1.22 -7.35 5.25
CA PHE A 86 -0.27 -6.26 5.11
C PHE A 86 -0.48 -5.23 6.21
N GLU A 87 0.63 -4.81 6.82
CA GLU A 87 0.67 -3.71 7.78
C GLU A 87 1.57 -2.61 7.26
N VAL A 88 1.14 -1.36 7.40
CA VAL A 88 1.95 -0.20 7.06
C VAL A 88 3.01 0.01 8.15
N VAL A 89 4.29 -0.11 7.80
CA VAL A 89 5.42 -0.07 8.75
C VAL A 89 5.66 1.33 9.30
N ASP A 90 5.51 2.34 8.45
CA ASP A 90 5.60 3.75 8.79
C ASP A 90 4.41 4.46 8.13
N ARG A 91 3.70 5.32 8.87
CA ARG A 91 2.59 6.15 8.36
C ARG A 91 3.10 7.56 8.09
N PRO A 92 3.82 7.77 6.99
CA PRO A 92 4.19 9.10 6.58
C PRO A 92 2.94 9.92 6.31
N HIS A 93 3.02 11.22 6.59
CA HIS A 93 1.91 12.12 6.33
C HIS A 93 1.53 12.05 4.85
N VAL A 94 0.32 11.57 4.58
CA VAL A 94 -0.30 11.67 3.26
C VAL A 94 -0.69 13.13 3.05
N PRO A 95 -0.15 13.84 2.04
CA PRO A 95 -0.56 15.20 1.75
C PRO A 95 -2.06 15.26 1.46
N ALA A 96 -2.76 16.24 2.02
CA ALA A 96 -4.22 16.35 1.93
C ALA A 96 -4.78 16.31 0.50
N ALA A 97 -4.02 16.78 -0.50
CA ALA A 97 -4.40 16.72 -1.91
C ALA A 97 -4.67 15.27 -2.38
N PHE A 98 -3.82 14.32 -2.00
CA PHE A 98 -4.01 12.91 -2.34
C PHE A 98 -5.16 12.28 -1.56
N ALA A 99 -5.37 12.67 -0.30
CA ALA A 99 -6.50 12.20 0.49
C ALA A 99 -7.85 12.59 -0.14
N VAL A 100 -7.95 13.82 -0.66
CA VAL A 100 -9.15 14.34 -1.35
C VAL A 100 -9.42 13.61 -2.67
N GLU A 101 -8.40 13.33 -3.48
CA GLU A 101 -8.56 12.57 -4.73
C GLU A 101 -9.01 11.11 -4.49
N LEU A 102 -8.64 10.55 -3.34
CA LEU A 102 -9.01 9.21 -2.91
C LEU A 102 -10.39 9.14 -2.25
N GLY A 103 -11.00 10.28 -1.90
CA GLY A 103 -12.34 10.35 -1.30
C GLY A 103 -12.33 10.08 0.21
N ALA A 104 -11.26 10.49 0.91
CA ALA A 104 -11.12 10.45 2.36
C ALA A 104 -11.91 11.56 3.06
#